data_AF-A3VI34-F1
#
_entry.id   AF-A3VI34-F1
#
_cell.length_a   1.000
_cell.length_b   1.000
_cell.length_c   1.000
_cell.angle_alpha   90.00
_cell.angle_beta   90.00
_cell.angle_gamma   90.00
#
_symmetry.space_group_name_H-M   'P 1'
#
loop_
_entity.id
_entity.type
_entity.pdbx_description
1 polymer ?
#
loop_
_entity_poly.entity_id
_entity_poly.type
_entity_poly.pdbx_seq_one_letter_code
_entity_poly.pdbx_strand_id
1 'polypeptide(L)'
;MRVIRWTGTVALVVAAATVSGCAKRNTTSFSTKDHECMARAMYFESNRSSRDGMVAVGSVVMNRVASDAFPNDVCGVVGQRGQFAPGVMTKKMTEEASVARVSEAASSVLGGERHPNVANARFFHAQYYRANYNNMHYVASAGGNAFYEKRDPSLVTQPTPLANVEGLTGGGETYVAMNAPRERKGLLGRLFGR
;
A
#
# COMPACT_ATOMS: atom_id res chain seq x y z
N MET A 1 -33.12 -7.59 76.25
CA MET A 1 -33.91 -8.12 75.13
C MET A 1 -33.08 -7.97 73.86
N ARG A 2 -32.77 -9.09 73.18
CA ARG A 2 -31.95 -9.14 71.96
C ARG A 2 -32.83 -8.87 70.74
N VAL A 3 -32.39 -8.06 69.79
CA VAL A 3 -32.86 -8.12 68.40
C VAL A 3 -31.71 -7.88 67.44
N ILE A 4 -31.71 -8.69 66.39
CA ILE A 4 -30.59 -9.14 65.57
C ILE A 4 -30.35 -8.16 64.42
N ARG A 5 -29.09 -7.78 64.20
CA ARG A 5 -28.66 -7.00 63.03
C ARG A 5 -28.63 -7.93 61.81
N TRP A 6 -29.46 -7.67 60.82
CA TRP A 6 -29.42 -8.33 59.51
C TRP A 6 -28.66 -7.45 58.52
N THR A 7 -27.39 -7.76 58.29
CA THR A 7 -26.60 -7.23 57.17
C THR A 7 -26.65 -8.26 56.04
N GLY A 8 -27.61 -8.12 55.13
CA GLY A 8 -27.69 -8.94 53.93
C GLY A 8 -26.95 -8.26 52.78
N THR A 9 -25.72 -8.68 52.50
CA THR A 9 -25.02 -8.35 51.25
C THR A 9 -25.47 -9.31 50.16
N VAL A 10 -26.23 -8.83 49.18
CA VAL A 10 -26.52 -9.55 47.94
C VAL A 10 -25.27 -9.50 47.07
N ALA A 11 -24.59 -10.63 46.91
CA ALA A 11 -23.46 -10.77 46.00
C ALA A 11 -23.97 -10.97 44.56
N LEU A 12 -23.77 -9.97 43.70
CA LEU A 12 -24.01 -10.05 42.26
C LEU A 12 -22.82 -10.79 41.63
N VAL A 13 -23.01 -12.05 41.26
CA VAL A 13 -22.02 -12.83 40.50
C VAL A 13 -22.18 -12.48 39.01
N VAL A 14 -21.31 -11.62 38.50
CA VAL A 14 -21.19 -11.36 37.06
C VAL A 14 -20.33 -12.47 36.46
N ALA A 15 -20.96 -13.42 35.78
CA ALA A 15 -20.25 -14.42 34.98
C ALA A 15 -19.71 -13.77 33.70
N ALA A 16 -18.42 -13.40 33.72
CA ALA A 16 -17.72 -12.95 32.52
C ALA A 16 -17.45 -14.15 31.60
N ALA A 17 -18.27 -14.34 30.57
CA ALA A 17 -17.97 -15.28 29.50
C ALA A 17 -16.81 -14.73 28.65
N THR A 18 -15.59 -15.15 28.95
CA THR A 18 -14.43 -14.87 28.10
C THR A 18 -14.53 -15.74 26.85
N VAL A 19 -15.12 -15.19 25.79
CA VAL A 19 -14.99 -15.74 24.43
C VAL A 19 -13.54 -15.59 23.98
N SER A 20 -12.69 -16.53 24.39
CA SER A 20 -11.38 -16.77 23.77
C SER A 20 -11.61 -17.41 22.41
N GLY A 21 -12.08 -16.61 21.46
CA GLY A 21 -12.03 -16.96 20.05
C GLY A 21 -10.57 -16.94 19.63
N CYS A 22 -9.97 -18.12 19.42
CA CYS A 22 -8.71 -18.24 18.70
C CYS A 22 -8.95 -17.80 17.25
N ALA A 23 -8.88 -16.50 16.99
CA ALA A 23 -8.74 -15.99 15.65
C ALA A 23 -7.41 -16.54 15.11
N LYS A 24 -7.48 -17.57 14.27
CA LYS A 24 -6.37 -17.98 13.42
C LYS A 24 -6.02 -16.79 12.54
N ARG A 25 -5.10 -15.93 12.99
CA ARG A 25 -4.41 -15.04 12.08
C ARG A 25 -3.62 -15.97 11.17
N ASN A 26 -4.09 -16.19 9.94
CA ASN A 26 -3.22 -16.65 8.88
C ASN A 26 -2.14 -15.58 8.75
N THR A 27 -1.02 -15.75 9.44
CA THR A 27 0.22 -15.07 9.10
C THR A 27 0.62 -15.65 7.76
N THR A 28 0.09 -15.08 6.69
CA THR A 28 0.50 -15.37 5.32
C THR A 28 1.96 -14.93 5.24
N SER A 29 2.88 -15.84 5.55
CA SER A 29 4.30 -15.58 5.36
C SER A 29 4.52 -15.54 3.85
N PHE A 30 4.58 -14.34 3.28
CA PHE A 30 4.87 -14.18 1.87
C PHE A 30 6.26 -14.74 1.55
N SER A 31 6.36 -15.44 0.43
CA SER A 31 7.62 -16.03 0.00
C SER A 31 8.58 -14.96 -0.53
N THR A 32 9.86 -15.30 -0.65
CA THR A 32 10.84 -14.46 -1.36
C THR A 32 10.40 -14.15 -2.79
N LYS A 33 9.67 -15.08 -3.42
CA LYS A 33 9.10 -14.92 -4.75
C LYS A 33 7.98 -13.88 -4.78
N ASP A 34 7.09 -13.89 -3.79
CA ASP A 34 6.01 -12.88 -3.68
C ASP A 34 6.58 -11.49 -3.46
N HIS A 35 7.65 -11.39 -2.65
CA HIS A 35 8.40 -10.15 -2.46
C HIS A 35 8.97 -9.64 -3.78
N GLU A 36 9.64 -10.48 -4.56
CA GLU A 36 10.17 -10.11 -5.87
C GLU A 36 9.05 -9.65 -6.81
N CYS A 37 7.95 -10.40 -6.92
CA CYS A 37 6.80 -10.04 -7.76
C CYS A 37 6.19 -8.70 -7.36
N MET A 38 6.00 -8.46 -6.06
CA MET A 38 5.49 -7.20 -5.53
C MET A 38 6.42 -6.03 -5.84
N ALA A 39 7.72 -6.18 -5.57
CA ALA A 39 8.72 -5.16 -5.82
C ALA A 39 8.80 -4.79 -7.30
N ARG A 40 8.69 -5.78 -8.20
CA ARG A 40 8.69 -5.56 -9.64
C ARG A 40 7.46 -4.79 -10.11
N ALA A 41 6.26 -5.12 -9.60
CA ALA A 41 5.06 -4.35 -9.90
C ALA A 41 5.24 -2.88 -9.47
N MET A 42 5.66 -2.63 -8.23
CA MET A 42 5.91 -1.27 -7.75
C MET A 42 6.97 -0.54 -8.59
N TYR A 43 8.06 -1.23 -8.96
CA TYR A 43 9.14 -0.67 -9.75
C TYR A 43 8.68 -0.18 -11.12
N PHE A 44 7.95 -1.02 -11.85
CA PHE A 44 7.56 -0.68 -13.21
C PHE A 44 6.33 0.24 -13.29
N GLU A 45 5.48 0.27 -12.26
CA GLU A 45 4.26 1.09 -12.25
C GLU A 45 4.41 2.45 -11.56
N SER A 46 5.37 2.60 -10.64
CA SER A 46 5.33 3.74 -9.69
C SER A 46 6.66 4.25 -9.12
N ASN A 47 7.78 3.57 -9.35
CA ASN A 47 9.04 3.92 -8.69
C ASN A 47 9.60 5.32 -9.05
N ARG A 48 9.22 5.90 -10.19
CA ARG A 48 9.69 7.26 -10.56
C ARG A 48 8.91 8.37 -9.89
N SER A 49 7.95 8.06 -9.02
CA SER A 49 6.99 9.04 -8.53
C SER A 49 7.10 9.25 -7.02
N SER A 50 6.74 8.24 -6.22
CA SER A 50 6.65 8.39 -4.76
C SER A 50 6.48 7.07 -4.02
N ARG A 51 6.71 7.10 -2.70
CA ARG A 51 6.37 5.98 -1.82
C ARG A 51 4.87 5.70 -1.80
N ASP A 52 4.03 6.73 -1.78
CA ASP A 52 2.57 6.54 -1.84
C ASP A 52 2.15 5.86 -3.14
N GLY A 53 2.76 6.20 -4.27
CA GLY A 53 2.54 5.50 -5.53
C GLY A 53 2.86 4.00 -5.43
N MET A 54 4.02 3.65 -4.84
CA MET A 54 4.42 2.26 -4.63
C MET A 54 3.45 1.52 -3.72
N VAL A 55 3.12 2.09 -2.56
CA VAL A 55 2.17 1.49 -1.61
C VAL A 55 0.76 1.40 -2.20
N ALA A 56 0.34 2.36 -3.03
CA ALA A 56 -0.95 2.35 -3.71
C ALA A 56 -1.04 1.23 -4.75
N VAL A 57 -0.01 1.04 -5.58
CA VAL A 57 0.08 -0.10 -6.52
C VAL A 57 0.09 -1.42 -5.75
N GLY A 58 0.88 -1.52 -4.69
CA GLY A 58 0.90 -2.72 -3.83
C GLY A 58 -0.45 -3.00 -3.18
N SER A 59 -1.17 -1.96 -2.76
CA SER A 59 -2.52 -2.08 -2.22
C SER A 59 -3.50 -2.66 -3.25
N VAL A 60 -3.42 -2.23 -4.51
CA VAL A 60 -4.21 -2.84 -5.61
C VAL A 60 -3.87 -4.31 -5.79
N VAL A 61 -2.59 -4.68 -5.79
CA VAL A 61 -2.16 -6.08 -5.89
C VAL A 61 -2.79 -6.90 -4.77
N MET A 62 -2.72 -6.40 -3.53
CA MET A 62 -3.31 -7.10 -2.38
C MET A 62 -4.84 -7.13 -2.40
N ASN A 63 -5.50 -6.10 -2.92
CA ASN A 63 -6.94 -6.07 -3.12
C ASN A 63 -7.41 -7.08 -4.18
N ARG A 64 -6.56 -7.36 -5.17
CA ARG A 64 -6.78 -8.43 -6.16
C ARG A 64 -6.58 -9.80 -5.54
N VAL A 65 -5.48 -10.03 -4.82
CA VAL A 65 -5.21 -11.29 -4.10
C VAL A 65 -6.36 -11.66 -3.16
N ALA A 66 -6.97 -10.68 -2.50
CA ALA A 66 -8.11 -10.88 -1.60
C ALA A 66 -9.46 -11.07 -2.30
N SER A 67 -9.51 -11.05 -3.64
CA SER A 67 -10.76 -11.11 -4.41
C SER A 67 -10.82 -12.36 -5.28
N ASP A 68 -11.96 -13.05 -5.25
CA ASP A 68 -12.20 -14.26 -6.05
C ASP A 68 -12.15 -14.03 -7.58
N ALA A 69 -12.16 -12.77 -8.03
CA ALA A 69 -12.06 -12.41 -9.45
C ALA A 69 -10.63 -12.45 -10.00
N PHE A 70 -9.63 -12.66 -9.14
CA PHE A 70 -8.21 -12.64 -9.49
C PHE A 70 -7.48 -13.86 -8.90
N PRO A 71 -6.25 -14.15 -9.35
CA PRO A 71 -5.40 -15.13 -8.69
C PRO A 71 -5.21 -14.80 -7.21
N ASN A 72 -5.11 -15.84 -6.39
CA ASN A 72 -5.03 -15.75 -4.93
C ASN A 72 -3.59 -15.65 -4.39
N ASP A 73 -2.61 -15.37 -5.26
CA ASP A 73 -1.22 -15.16 -4.91
C ASP A 73 -0.62 -13.95 -5.66
N VAL A 74 0.42 -13.35 -5.09
CA VAL A 74 0.99 -12.08 -5.57
C VAL A 74 1.55 -12.22 -6.98
N CYS A 75 2.32 -13.28 -7.22
CA CYS A 75 2.92 -13.51 -8.53
C CYS A 75 1.88 -13.85 -9.60
N GLY A 76 0.82 -14.56 -9.25
CA GLY A 76 -0.33 -14.83 -10.10
C GLY A 76 -1.00 -13.54 -10.55
N VAL A 77 -1.23 -12.60 -9.63
CA VAL A 77 -1.78 -11.27 -9.94
C VAL A 77 -0.83 -10.45 -10.82
N VAL A 78 0.43 -10.32 -10.42
CA VAL A 78 1.43 -9.49 -11.15
C VAL A 78 1.75 -10.07 -12.53
N GLY A 79 1.73 -11.39 -12.66
CA GLY A 79 2.01 -12.09 -13.92
C GLY A 79 0.87 -12.08 -14.94
N GLN A 80 -0.32 -11.55 -14.59
CA GLN A 80 -1.44 -11.51 -15.53
C GLN A 80 -1.08 -10.67 -16.78
N ARG A 81 -1.29 -11.27 -17.95
CA ARG A 81 -0.93 -10.66 -19.24
C ARG A 81 -1.64 -9.31 -19.43
N GLY A 82 -0.85 -8.27 -19.65
CA GLY A 82 -1.34 -6.91 -19.97
C GLY A 82 -1.94 -6.14 -18.79
N GLN A 83 -1.85 -6.66 -17.56
CA GLN A 83 -2.38 -5.97 -16.37
C GLN A 83 -1.36 -5.03 -15.71
N PHE A 84 -0.08 -5.27 -15.97
CA PHE A 84 1.07 -4.48 -15.52
C PHE A 84 1.99 -4.22 -16.71
N ALA A 85 3.00 -3.38 -16.52
CA ALA A 85 3.88 -2.89 -17.55
C ALA A 85 4.48 -4.03 -18.39
N PRO A 86 4.67 -3.83 -19.72
CA PRO A 86 5.26 -4.86 -20.58
C PRO A 86 6.63 -5.32 -20.05
N GLY A 87 6.76 -6.61 -19.77
CA GLY A 87 7.96 -7.20 -19.20
C GLY A 87 8.08 -7.04 -17.68
N VAL A 88 7.01 -6.76 -16.94
CA VAL A 88 7.01 -6.67 -15.47
C VAL A 88 7.67 -7.87 -14.81
N MET A 89 7.59 -9.07 -15.40
CA MET A 89 8.22 -10.31 -14.89
C MET A 89 9.59 -10.65 -15.51
N THR A 90 10.03 -9.95 -16.56
CA THR A 90 11.24 -10.32 -17.31
C THR A 90 12.30 -9.22 -17.41
N LYS A 91 11.91 -7.94 -17.40
CA LYS A 91 12.83 -6.81 -17.47
C LYS A 91 13.65 -6.69 -16.19
N LYS A 92 14.92 -6.29 -16.32
CA LYS A 92 15.79 -6.02 -15.17
C LYS A 92 15.38 -4.72 -14.48
N MET A 93 15.45 -4.69 -13.15
CA MET A 93 15.42 -3.45 -12.36
C MET A 93 16.87 -2.96 -12.25
N THR A 94 17.19 -1.84 -12.90
CA THR A 94 18.59 -1.40 -13.10
C THR A 94 19.02 -0.31 -12.14
N GLU A 95 18.08 0.47 -11.60
CA GLU A 95 18.40 1.60 -10.73
C GLU A 95 18.49 1.14 -9.27
N GLU A 96 19.71 1.00 -8.72
CA GLU A 96 19.92 0.43 -7.38
C GLU A 96 19.14 1.14 -6.27
N ALA A 97 19.17 2.48 -6.25
CA ALA A 97 18.42 3.27 -5.27
C ALA A 97 16.91 3.03 -5.38
N SER A 98 16.43 2.82 -6.60
CA SER A 98 15.03 2.47 -6.83
C SER A 98 14.70 1.07 -6.36
N VAL A 99 15.57 0.09 -6.64
CA VAL A 99 15.45 -1.30 -6.18
C VAL A 99 15.36 -1.38 -4.66
N ALA A 100 16.22 -0.64 -3.96
CA ALA A 100 16.19 -0.59 -2.50
C ALA A 100 14.85 -0.04 -1.97
N ARG A 101 14.34 1.04 -2.58
CA ARG A 101 13.06 1.65 -2.18
C ARG A 101 11.86 0.76 -2.44
N VAL A 102 11.76 0.14 -3.63
CA VAL A 102 10.64 -0.77 -3.93
C VAL A 102 10.70 -2.03 -3.07
N SER A 103 11.89 -2.48 -2.68
CA SER A 103 12.08 -3.63 -1.79
C SER A 103 11.57 -3.34 -0.37
N GLU A 104 11.85 -2.14 0.17
CA GLU A 104 11.27 -1.69 1.44
C GLU A 104 9.75 -1.60 1.35
N ALA A 105 9.23 -0.86 0.37
CA ALA A 105 7.78 -0.68 0.21
C ALA A 105 7.05 -2.02 -0.01
N ALA A 106 7.64 -2.95 -0.78
CA ALA A 106 7.09 -4.29 -0.96
C ALA A 106 7.03 -5.05 0.36
N SER A 107 8.08 -4.97 1.19
CA SER A 107 8.09 -5.59 2.52
C SER A 107 6.97 -5.03 3.41
N SER A 108 6.80 -3.70 3.40
CA SER A 108 5.79 -3.03 4.20
C SER A 108 4.36 -3.37 3.74
N VAL A 109 4.09 -3.41 2.43
CA VAL A 109 2.79 -3.86 1.89
C VAL A 109 2.53 -5.34 2.19
N LEU A 110 3.51 -6.22 2.02
CA LEU A 110 3.35 -7.63 2.36
C LEU A 110 3.16 -7.83 3.87
N GLY A 111 3.75 -6.95 4.69
CA GLY A 111 3.52 -6.88 6.15
C GLY A 111 2.15 -6.30 6.56
N GLY A 112 1.37 -5.78 5.60
CA GLY A 112 0.00 -5.30 5.83
C GLY A 112 -0.21 -3.80 5.65
N GLU A 113 0.81 -3.01 5.32
CA GLU A 113 0.63 -1.59 5.01
C GLU A 113 -0.27 -1.41 3.78
N ARG A 114 -1.22 -0.47 3.86
CA ARG A 114 -2.12 -0.13 2.75
C ARG A 114 -2.17 1.38 2.59
N HIS A 115 -2.32 1.84 1.35
CA HIS A 115 -2.54 3.24 1.07
C HIS A 115 -3.94 3.64 1.54
N PRO A 116 -4.09 4.66 2.42
CA PRO A 116 -5.35 4.93 3.12
C PRO A 116 -6.50 5.27 2.18
N ASN A 117 -6.22 5.92 1.05
CA ASN A 117 -7.26 6.36 0.11
C ASN A 117 -7.51 5.38 -1.05
N VAL A 118 -6.71 4.32 -1.22
CA VAL A 118 -6.94 3.34 -2.30
C VAL A 118 -8.17 2.47 -2.03
N ALA A 119 -8.60 2.37 -0.76
CA ALA A 119 -9.78 1.63 -0.36
C ALA A 119 -9.82 0.22 -1.00
N ASN A 120 -10.90 -0.11 -1.71
CA ASN A 120 -11.08 -1.40 -2.38
C ASN A 120 -10.74 -1.36 -3.88
N ALA A 121 -10.05 -0.32 -4.36
CA ALA A 121 -9.70 -0.23 -5.77
C ALA A 121 -8.84 -1.42 -6.19
N ARG A 122 -9.22 -2.01 -7.33
CA ARG A 122 -8.50 -3.13 -7.98
C ARG A 122 -7.93 -2.73 -9.34
N PHE A 123 -8.09 -1.47 -9.71
CA PHE A 123 -7.71 -0.97 -11.02
C PHE A 123 -7.03 0.39 -10.87
N PHE A 124 -6.12 0.66 -11.79
CA PHE A 124 -5.50 1.97 -11.94
C PHE A 124 -5.06 2.15 -13.39
N HIS A 125 -4.79 3.40 -13.75
CA HIS A 125 -4.06 3.75 -14.95
C HIS A 125 -3.23 5.00 -14.69
N ALA A 126 -2.31 5.31 -15.60
CA ALA A 126 -1.57 6.57 -15.53
C ALA A 126 -2.54 7.76 -15.53
N GLN A 127 -2.35 8.73 -14.65
CA GLN A 127 -3.32 9.80 -14.38
C GLN A 127 -3.64 10.65 -15.63
N TYR A 128 -2.70 10.75 -16.56
CA TYR A 128 -2.88 11.49 -17.82
C TYR A 128 -3.70 10.73 -18.88
N TYR A 129 -3.91 9.42 -18.70
CA TYR A 129 -4.67 8.60 -19.64
C TYR A 129 -6.16 8.89 -19.54
N ARG A 130 -6.80 9.16 -20.68
CA ARG A 130 -8.24 9.38 -20.78
C ARG A 130 -8.94 8.08 -21.13
N ALA A 131 -9.44 7.40 -20.09
CA ALA A 131 -10.24 6.20 -20.26
C ALA A 131 -11.64 6.54 -20.78
N ASN A 132 -12.17 5.73 -21.71
CA ASN A 132 -13.50 5.89 -22.29
C ASN A 132 -14.50 4.85 -21.71
N TYR A 133 -14.52 4.71 -20.38
CA TYR A 133 -15.45 3.84 -19.67
C TYR A 133 -16.29 4.65 -18.69
N ASN A 134 -17.59 4.37 -18.63
CA ASN A 134 -18.55 5.05 -17.75
C ASN A 134 -18.73 4.37 -16.37
N ASN A 135 -17.96 3.31 -16.10
CA ASN A 135 -18.11 2.46 -14.91
C ASN A 135 -16.95 2.62 -13.92
N MET A 136 -16.20 3.72 -14.01
CA MET A 136 -15.00 3.98 -13.21
C MET A 136 -15.31 4.97 -12.09
N HIS A 137 -15.20 4.51 -10.84
CA HIS A 137 -15.30 5.36 -9.65
C HIS A 137 -13.92 5.58 -9.04
N TYR A 138 -13.34 6.76 -9.25
CA TYR A 138 -12.00 7.09 -8.76
C TYR A 138 -12.00 7.34 -7.24
N VAL A 139 -11.00 6.79 -6.55
CA VAL A 139 -10.89 6.86 -5.08
C VAL A 139 -9.59 7.51 -4.61
N ALA A 140 -8.53 7.48 -5.42
CA ALA A 140 -7.26 8.12 -5.11
C ALA A 140 -6.46 8.44 -6.38
N SER A 141 -5.54 9.38 -6.26
CA SER A 141 -4.41 9.52 -7.16
C SER A 141 -3.13 9.61 -6.33
N ALA A 142 -2.13 8.81 -6.68
CA ALA A 142 -0.84 8.71 -6.00
C ALA A 142 0.24 8.34 -7.02
N GLY A 143 1.41 8.96 -6.96
CA GLY A 143 2.55 8.60 -7.79
C GLY A 143 2.28 8.65 -9.30
N GLY A 144 1.44 9.59 -9.75
CA GLY A 144 1.08 9.74 -11.17
C GLY A 144 0.10 8.69 -11.71
N ASN A 145 -0.50 7.88 -10.85
CA ASN A 145 -1.57 6.94 -11.20
C ASN A 145 -2.90 7.38 -10.58
N ALA A 146 -3.99 7.08 -11.29
CA ALA A 146 -5.35 7.25 -10.81
C ALA A 146 -5.96 5.87 -10.49
N PHE A 147 -6.41 5.67 -9.26
CA PHE A 147 -6.91 4.42 -8.72
C PHE A 147 -8.44 4.44 -8.65
N TYR A 148 -9.08 3.35 -9.05
CA TYR A 148 -10.53 3.29 -9.17
C TYR A 148 -11.13 1.90 -8.93
N GLU A 149 -12.40 1.93 -8.54
CA GLU A 149 -13.29 0.77 -8.50
C GLU A 149 -14.12 0.73 -9.78
N LYS A 150 -14.43 -0.48 -10.25
CA LYS A 150 -15.47 -0.67 -11.27
C LYS A 150 -16.81 -0.82 -10.57
N ARG A 151 -17.79 0.01 -10.92
CA ARG A 151 -19.15 0.01 -10.36
C ARG A 151 -20.19 -0.02 -11.47
N ASP A 152 -21.43 -0.36 -11.15
CA ASP A 152 -22.53 -0.07 -12.09
C ASP A 152 -22.49 1.42 -12.48
N PRO A 153 -22.65 1.79 -13.76
CA PRO A 153 -22.57 3.19 -14.20
C PRO A 153 -23.48 4.13 -13.39
N SER A 154 -24.65 3.66 -12.93
CA SER A 154 -25.57 4.46 -12.11
C SER A 154 -25.05 4.76 -10.70
N LEU A 155 -24.06 4.02 -10.22
CA LEU A 155 -23.45 4.15 -8.89
C LEU A 155 -22.12 4.91 -8.91
N VAL A 156 -21.69 5.41 -10.07
CA VAL A 156 -20.46 6.20 -10.21
C VAL A 156 -20.72 7.64 -9.81
N THR A 157 -20.23 8.03 -8.63
CA THR A 157 -20.31 9.42 -8.14
C THR A 157 -19.03 10.24 -8.32
N GLN A 158 -17.91 9.60 -8.69
CA GLN A 158 -16.61 10.24 -8.92
C GLN A 158 -16.03 9.76 -10.27
N PRO A 159 -16.46 10.36 -11.40
CA PRO A 159 -16.08 9.91 -12.74
C PRO A 159 -14.76 10.51 -13.26
N THR A 160 -14.13 11.39 -12.49
CA THR A 160 -12.86 12.04 -12.86
C THR A 160 -11.77 11.71 -11.84
N PRO A 161 -10.51 11.53 -12.27
CA PRO A 161 -9.38 11.35 -11.38
C PRO A 161 -9.27 12.47 -10.34
N LEU A 162 -8.96 12.10 -9.10
CA LEU A 162 -8.69 13.05 -8.02
C LEU A 162 -7.32 13.71 -8.19
N ALA A 163 -7.07 14.79 -7.46
CA ALA A 163 -5.75 15.40 -7.36
C ALA A 163 -4.74 14.40 -6.77
N ASN A 164 -3.48 14.49 -7.19
CA ASN A 164 -2.43 13.64 -6.65
C ASN A 164 -2.13 14.04 -5.20
N VAL A 165 -2.14 13.08 -4.28
CA VAL A 165 -1.84 13.31 -2.86
C VAL A 165 -0.65 12.45 -2.46
N GLU A 166 0.32 13.07 -1.80
CA GLU A 166 1.58 12.46 -1.38
C GLU A 166 1.83 12.75 0.11
N GLY A 167 2.73 12.00 0.74
CA GLY A 167 3.04 12.06 2.18
C GLY A 167 2.07 11.30 3.08
N LEU A 168 1.31 10.31 2.57
CA LEU A 168 0.27 9.62 3.34
C LEU A 168 0.73 8.31 4.00
N THR A 169 1.71 7.64 3.39
CA THR A 169 2.27 6.37 3.86
C THR A 169 3.62 6.62 4.55
N GLY A 170 3.96 5.80 5.55
CA GLY A 170 5.12 6.03 6.44
C GLY A 170 6.47 6.09 5.71
N GLY A 171 7.55 6.58 6.32
CA GLY A 171 8.87 6.69 5.65
C GLY A 171 9.12 8.00 4.89
N GLY A 172 8.27 9.01 5.06
CA GLY A 172 8.53 10.37 4.54
C GLY A 172 9.84 10.99 5.03
N GLU A 173 10.31 10.66 6.25
CA GLU A 173 11.60 11.14 6.77
C GLU A 173 12.81 10.57 5.98
N THR A 174 12.75 9.33 5.50
CA THR A 174 13.81 8.75 4.67
C THR A 174 13.67 9.15 3.20
N TYR A 175 12.45 9.39 2.70
CA TYR A 175 12.17 9.83 1.34
C TYR A 175 12.71 11.24 1.04
N VAL A 176 12.58 12.17 1.99
CA VAL A 176 13.17 13.52 1.89
C VAL A 176 14.70 13.46 2.02
N ALA A 177 15.23 12.66 2.95
CA ALA A 177 16.67 12.56 3.18
C ALA A 177 17.44 11.91 2.00
N MET A 178 16.85 10.90 1.33
CA MET A 178 17.51 10.18 0.23
C MET A 178 17.39 10.88 -1.14
N ASN A 179 16.37 11.73 -1.34
CA ASN A 179 16.19 12.52 -2.57
C ASN A 179 16.61 13.99 -2.41
N ALA A 180 17.19 14.39 -1.27
CA ALA A 180 17.84 15.68 -1.15
C ALA A 180 18.94 15.81 -2.21
N PRO A 181 19.04 16.94 -2.94
CA PRO A 181 20.14 17.17 -3.86
C PRO A 181 21.46 16.96 -3.13
N ARG A 182 22.32 16.05 -3.61
CA ARG A 182 23.71 15.99 -3.13
C ARG A 182 24.35 17.34 -3.45
N GLU A 183 24.52 18.21 -2.45
CA GLU A 183 25.41 19.36 -2.58
C GLU A 183 26.76 18.84 -3.09
N ARG A 184 27.16 19.26 -4.28
CA ARG A 184 28.53 19.06 -4.73
C ARG A 184 29.40 19.90 -3.81
N LYS A 185 30.00 19.28 -2.79
CA LYS A 185 31.18 19.86 -2.13
C LYS A 185 32.32 19.89 -3.15
N GLY A 186 32.32 20.95 -3.96
CA GLY A 186 33.44 21.34 -4.81
C GLY A 186 34.53 21.98 -3.96
N LEU A 187 35.52 21.16 -3.63
CA LEU A 187 36.95 21.45 -3.54
C LEU A 187 37.36 22.95 -3.73
N LEU A 188 37.75 23.64 -2.66
CA LEU A 188 39.03 24.38 -2.51
C LEU A 188 39.02 25.22 -1.22
N GLY A 189 39.33 24.58 -0.10
CA GLY A 189 39.91 25.25 1.07
C GLY A 189 41.40 24.93 1.10
N ARG A 190 42.24 25.86 0.64
CA ARG A 190 43.68 26.02 0.97
C ARG A 190 44.23 27.14 0.10
N LEU A 191 44.59 28.25 0.72
CA LEU A 191 45.70 29.18 0.40
C LEU A 191 45.36 30.56 0.94
N PHE A 192 45.57 30.79 2.24
CA PHE A 192 46.06 32.08 2.75
C PHE A 192 46.73 31.82 4.10
N GLY A 193 48.04 31.63 4.02
CA GLY A 193 48.97 31.70 5.14
C GLY A 193 50.20 32.46 4.65
N ARG A 194 50.24 33.76 4.97
CA ARG A 194 51.43 34.59 5.16
C ARG A 194 51.08 35.68 6.16
#